data_AF-A0A962IED2-F1
#
_entry.id   AF-A0A962IED2-F1
#
_cell.length_a   1.000
_cell.length_b   1.000
_cell.length_c   1.000
_cell.angle_alpha   90.00
_cell.angle_beta   90.00
_cell.angle_gamma   90.00
#
_symmetry.space_group_name_H-M   'P 1'
#
loop_
_entity.id
_entity.type
_entity.pdbx_description
1 polymer ?
#
loop_
_entity_poly.entity_id
_entity_poly.type
_entity_poly.pdbx_seq_one_letter_code
_entity_poly.pdbx_strand_id
1 'polypeptide(L)'
;WWTTNYVEAGGFARTPLAGADPDVQFHFTPIYRSHRGRRFEFGHGYSVFTCVLRPQSRGSVRLAPDGTHRQVLIDHNFFADAQDREVLVAGVRQAREILASRVFDDIRGVEMAPGRAIQTDAQLLDYLRRTTTTVYHPVGTCRMGVDAMAVVDPEAMKVYGMQNLRVADASI
;
A
#
# COMPACT_ATOMS: atom_id res chain seq x y z
N TRP A 1 10.91 -25.80 5.44
CA TRP A 1 11.63 -24.52 5.46
C TRP A 1 11.46 -23.89 4.10
N TRP A 2 10.87 -22.70 4.03
CA TRP A 2 10.72 -21.95 2.78
C TRP A 2 12.03 -21.19 2.58
N THR A 3 12.70 -21.36 1.43
CA THR A 3 14.01 -20.76 1.14
C THR A 3 13.92 -19.51 0.26
N THR A 4 12.71 -19.06 -0.07
CA THR A 4 12.45 -17.87 -0.90
C THR A 4 12.05 -16.67 -0.04
N ASN A 5 12.44 -15.48 -0.47
CA ASN A 5 12.02 -14.18 0.07
C ASN A 5 10.64 -13.73 -0.47
N TYR A 6 9.95 -14.59 -1.23
CA TYR A 6 8.61 -14.42 -1.81
C TYR A 6 8.50 -13.37 -2.92
N VAL A 7 9.03 -12.17 -2.72
CA VAL A 7 9.08 -11.11 -3.72
C VAL A 7 10.35 -11.26 -4.52
N GLU A 8 10.22 -11.82 -5.72
CA GLU A 8 11.36 -12.18 -6.57
C GLU A 8 11.72 -11.08 -7.57
N ALA A 9 10.74 -10.22 -7.92
CA ALA A 9 10.96 -9.09 -8.81
C ALA A 9 10.04 -7.92 -8.44
N GLY A 10 10.42 -6.73 -8.88
CA GLY A 10 9.61 -5.54 -8.73
C GLY A 10 9.90 -4.51 -9.81
N GLY A 11 9.08 -3.47 -9.87
CA GLY A 11 9.23 -2.41 -10.84
C GLY A 11 8.50 -1.15 -10.42
N PHE A 12 9.07 -0.01 -10.79
CA PHE A 12 8.45 1.30 -10.61
C PHE A 12 7.85 1.74 -11.93
N ALA A 13 6.62 2.24 -11.92
CA ALA A 13 5.95 2.73 -13.11
C ALA A 13 5.23 4.06 -12.85
N ARG A 14 5.01 4.78 -13.94
CA ARG A 14 4.16 5.96 -13.97
C ARG A 14 2.78 5.57 -14.48
N THR A 15 1.75 5.86 -13.69
CA THR A 15 0.38 5.91 -14.18
C THR A 15 0.17 7.19 -15.01
N PRO A 16 -0.95 7.32 -15.74
CA PRO A 16 -1.29 8.57 -16.42
C PRO A 16 -1.44 9.79 -15.50
N LEU A 17 -1.55 9.59 -14.19
CA LEU A 17 -1.70 10.64 -13.16
C LEU A 17 -0.35 11.04 -12.55
N ALA A 18 0.73 10.35 -12.92
CA ALA A 18 2.06 10.60 -12.40
C ALA A 18 2.61 11.94 -12.91
N GLY A 19 3.41 12.59 -12.07
CA GLY A 19 4.30 13.67 -12.50
C GLY A 19 5.58 13.13 -13.15
N ALA A 20 6.73 13.70 -12.80
CA ALA A 20 8.01 13.27 -13.33
C ALA A 20 8.42 11.86 -12.83
N ASP A 21 8.10 11.56 -11.56
CA ASP A 21 8.52 10.35 -10.88
C ASP A 21 7.47 9.23 -10.94
N PRO A 22 7.88 7.95 -10.85
CA PRO A 22 6.98 6.81 -10.69
C PRO A 22 6.08 6.96 -9.46
N ASP A 23 4.79 6.74 -9.61
CA ASP A 23 3.75 6.86 -8.56
C ASP A 23 3.20 5.50 -8.10
N VAL A 24 3.54 4.41 -8.81
CA VAL A 24 3.24 3.03 -8.41
C VAL A 24 4.47 2.13 -8.40
N GLN A 25 4.44 1.13 -7.51
CA GLN A 25 5.41 0.04 -7.46
C GLN A 25 4.71 -1.32 -7.55
N PHE A 26 5.25 -2.18 -8.40
CA PHE A 26 4.84 -3.56 -8.56
C PHE A 26 5.76 -4.50 -7.76
N HIS A 27 5.15 -5.48 -7.09
CA HIS A 27 5.85 -6.58 -6.43
C HIS A 27 5.36 -7.89 -7.03
N PHE A 28 6.22 -8.58 -7.76
CA PHE A 28 5.92 -9.88 -8.34
C PHE A 28 6.28 -11.00 -7.36
N THR A 29 5.36 -11.95 -7.18
CA THR A 29 5.57 -13.13 -6.35
C THR A 29 5.11 -14.39 -7.09
N PRO A 30 5.92 -15.45 -7.20
CA PRO A 30 5.52 -16.74 -7.77
C PRO A 30 4.73 -17.58 -6.75
N ILE A 31 3.66 -17.00 -6.21
CA ILE A 31 2.82 -17.63 -5.18
C ILE A 31 1.37 -17.56 -5.62
N TYR A 32 0.66 -18.65 -5.40
CA TYR A 32 -0.79 -18.68 -5.47
C TYR A 32 -1.40 -18.09 -4.20
N ARG A 33 -1.71 -16.79 -4.22
CA ARG A 33 -2.41 -16.13 -3.10
C ARG A 33 -3.91 -16.40 -3.20
N SER A 34 -4.55 -16.57 -2.05
CA SER A 34 -5.99 -16.74 -2.00
C SER A 34 -6.74 -15.54 -2.57
N HIS A 35 -7.57 -15.79 -3.58
CA HIS A 35 -8.57 -14.85 -4.10
C HIS A 35 -9.87 -14.88 -3.27
N ARG A 36 -9.94 -15.75 -2.24
CA ARG A 36 -11.12 -15.99 -1.40
C ARG A 36 -10.92 -15.56 0.07
N GLY A 37 -9.87 -14.78 0.33
CA GLY A 37 -9.56 -14.29 1.68
C GLY A 37 -9.03 -15.36 2.64
N ARG A 38 -8.59 -16.53 2.15
CA ARG A 38 -7.93 -17.52 3.01
C ARG A 38 -6.50 -17.11 3.31
N ARG A 39 -6.04 -17.41 4.54
CA ARG A 39 -4.66 -17.14 4.97
C ARG A 39 -3.63 -17.92 4.14
N PHE A 40 -3.98 -19.13 3.73
CA PHE A 40 -3.18 -19.99 2.87
C PHE A 40 -4.07 -20.64 1.81
N GLU A 41 -3.58 -20.70 0.58
CA GLU A 41 -4.18 -21.48 -0.49
C GLU A 41 -3.04 -22.17 -1.24
N PHE A 42 -3.19 -23.48 -1.47
CA PHE A 42 -2.20 -24.27 -2.18
C PHE A 42 -2.54 -24.28 -3.66
N GLY A 43 -1.52 -24.18 -4.51
CA GLY A 43 -1.69 -24.18 -5.95
C GLY A 43 -0.47 -23.58 -6.65
N HIS A 44 -0.49 -23.64 -7.98
CA HIS A 44 0.49 -23.00 -8.84
C HIS A 44 -0.08 -21.67 -9.34
N GLY A 45 0.70 -20.60 -9.20
CA GLY A 45 0.29 -19.29 -9.65
C GLY A 45 1.32 -18.23 -9.30
N TYR A 46 1.03 -17.02 -9.76
CA TYR A 46 1.83 -15.84 -9.49
C TYR A 46 0.90 -14.65 -9.29
N SER A 47 1.41 -13.61 -8.65
CA SER A 47 0.67 -12.37 -8.42
C SER A 47 1.58 -11.15 -8.54
N VAL A 48 0.97 -10.03 -8.93
CA VAL A 48 1.59 -8.71 -8.93
C VAL A 48 0.82 -7.80 -7.97
N PHE A 49 1.47 -7.35 -6.90
CA PHE A 49 0.90 -6.36 -5.98
C PHE A 49 1.23 -4.96 -6.46
N THR A 50 0.23 -4.10 -6.50
CA THR A 50 0.38 -2.69 -6.87
C THR A 50 0.34 -1.84 -5.60
N CYS A 51 1.35 -1.02 -5.38
CA CYS A 51 1.47 -0.10 -4.26
C CYS A 51 1.47 1.34 -4.78
N VAL A 52 0.69 2.24 -4.14
CA VAL A 52 0.78 3.69 -4.37
C VAL A 52 1.95 4.24 -3.57
N LEU A 53 2.88 4.92 -4.23
CA LEU A 53 4.15 5.34 -3.62
C LEU A 53 4.08 6.65 -2.83
N ARG A 54 3.16 7.54 -3.23
CA ARG A 54 2.98 8.85 -2.59
C ARG A 54 1.50 9.08 -2.30
N PRO A 55 0.90 8.30 -1.39
CA PRO A 55 -0.51 8.44 -1.09
C PRO A 55 -0.79 9.83 -0.49
N GLN A 56 -1.95 10.40 -0.80
CA GLN A 56 -2.43 11.66 -0.24
C GLN A 56 -3.34 11.46 0.98
N SER A 57 -3.98 10.30 1.10
CA SER A 57 -4.77 9.95 2.29
C SER A 57 -3.89 9.97 3.55
N ARG A 58 -4.43 10.48 4.66
CA ARG A 58 -3.77 10.54 5.95
C ARG A 58 -4.64 9.90 7.02
N GLY A 59 -4.04 8.97 7.76
CA GLY A 59 -4.64 8.24 8.86
C GLY A 59 -4.32 8.84 10.22
N SER A 60 -4.66 8.11 11.28
CA SER A 60 -4.34 8.47 12.66
C SER A 60 -4.04 7.25 13.52
N VAL A 61 -3.28 7.49 14.59
CA VAL A 61 -3.06 6.56 15.70
C VAL A 61 -3.52 7.29 16.96
N ARG A 62 -4.47 6.71 17.69
CA ARG A 62 -5.10 7.35 18.86
C ARG A 62 -5.23 6.35 20.00
N LEU A 63 -5.22 6.83 21.24
CA LEU A 63 -5.66 6.00 22.36
C LEU A 63 -7.18 5.90 22.35
N ALA A 64 -7.71 4.74 22.77
CA ALA A 64 -9.14 4.57 22.96
C ALA A 64 -9.67 5.57 24.01
N PRO A 65 -10.86 6.14 23.80
CA PRO A 65 -11.43 7.12 24.72
C PRO A 65 -12.01 6.49 26.00
N ASP A 66 -11.82 5.19 26.22
CA ASP A 66 -12.41 4.42 27.34
C ASP A 66 -11.58 4.43 28.63
N GLY A 67 -10.51 5.23 28.66
CA GLY A 67 -9.61 5.35 29.82
C GLY A 67 -8.64 4.18 29.97
N THR A 68 -8.72 3.15 29.13
CA THR A 68 -7.70 2.11 29.05
C THR A 68 -6.58 2.63 28.17
N HIS A 69 -5.56 3.25 28.79
CA HIS A 69 -4.35 3.75 28.11
C HIS A 69 -3.55 2.68 27.33
N ARG A 70 -4.07 1.48 27.20
CA ARG A 70 -3.45 0.31 26.56
C ARG A 70 -4.06 -0.01 25.20
N GLN A 71 -5.25 0.48 24.87
CA GLN A 71 -5.85 0.22 23.57
C GLN A 71 -5.50 1.34 22.58
N VAL A 72 -4.85 0.96 21.49
CA VAL A 72 -4.51 1.85 20.38
C VAL A 72 -5.51 1.61 19.23
N LEU A 73 -6.10 2.69 18.76
CA LEU A 73 -6.94 2.76 17.56
C LEU A 73 -6.07 3.21 16.40
N ILE A 74 -5.96 2.38 15.36
CA ILE A 74 -5.23 2.68 14.14
C ILE A 74 -6.24 2.76 13.00
N ASP A 75 -6.32 3.94 12.39
CA ASP A 75 -7.10 4.15 11.18
C ASP A 75 -6.18 4.65 10.08
N HIS A 76 -5.94 3.83 9.06
CA HIS A 76 -5.15 4.23 7.90
C HIS A 76 -5.87 5.27 7.02
N ASN A 77 -7.20 5.35 7.13
CA ASN A 77 -8.05 6.21 6.33
C ASN A 77 -7.80 6.04 4.82
N PHE A 78 -7.62 4.78 4.38
CA PHE A 78 -7.37 4.47 2.98
C PHE A 78 -8.48 5.03 2.09
N PHE A 79 -8.10 5.56 0.93
CA PHE A 79 -9.02 6.09 -0.07
C PHE A 79 -9.82 7.34 0.36
N ALA A 80 -9.39 8.02 1.42
CA ALA A 80 -9.93 9.35 1.75
C ALA A 80 -9.71 10.33 0.60
N ASP A 81 -8.53 10.30 -0.01
CA ASP A 81 -8.23 11.08 -1.21
C ASP A 81 -8.68 10.36 -2.50
N ALA A 82 -9.15 11.13 -3.49
CA ALA A 82 -9.54 10.61 -4.80
C ALA A 82 -8.35 10.14 -5.62
N GLN A 83 -7.23 10.85 -5.53
CA GLN A 83 -6.02 10.55 -6.29
C GLN A 83 -5.48 9.16 -5.98
N ASP A 84 -5.49 8.74 -4.71
CA ASP A 84 -5.04 7.41 -4.30
C ASP A 84 -5.87 6.28 -4.93
N ARG A 85 -7.18 6.52 -5.08
CA ARG A 85 -8.12 5.57 -5.70
C ARG A 85 -7.81 5.42 -7.19
N GLU A 86 -7.66 6.55 -7.87
CA GLU A 86 -7.45 6.61 -9.31
C GLU A 86 -6.08 6.03 -9.70
N VAL A 87 -5.02 6.39 -8.96
CA VAL A 87 -3.67 5.85 -9.15
C VAL A 87 -3.65 4.34 -8.95
N LEU A 88 -4.30 3.82 -7.90
CA LEU A 88 -4.30 2.38 -7.65
C LEU A 88 -5.09 1.62 -8.73
N VAL A 89 -6.22 2.16 -9.20
CA VAL A 89 -6.97 1.57 -10.33
C VAL A 89 -6.11 1.53 -11.60
N ALA A 90 -5.45 2.64 -11.94
CA ALA A 90 -4.56 2.72 -13.10
C ALA A 90 -3.37 1.74 -12.99
N GLY A 91 -2.77 1.63 -11.82
CA GLY A 91 -1.68 0.68 -11.56
C GLY A 91 -2.13 -0.78 -11.71
N VAL A 92 -3.34 -1.14 -11.25
CA VAL A 92 -3.90 -2.49 -11.47
C VAL A 92 -4.13 -2.78 -12.95
N ARG A 93 -4.55 -1.78 -13.76
CA ARG A 93 -4.65 -1.95 -15.21
C ARG A 93 -3.29 -2.21 -15.84
N GLN A 94 -2.26 -1.46 -15.46
CA GLN A 94 -0.90 -1.71 -15.93
C GLN A 94 -0.38 -3.09 -15.48
N ALA A 95 -0.69 -3.54 -14.27
CA ALA A 95 -0.35 -4.89 -13.82
C ALA A 95 -1.00 -5.98 -14.70
N ARG A 96 -2.27 -5.77 -15.11
CA ARG A 96 -2.95 -6.66 -16.07
C ARG A 96 -2.26 -6.65 -17.43
N GLU A 97 -1.86 -5.50 -17.94
CA GLU A 97 -1.12 -5.39 -19.20
C GLU A 97 0.22 -6.14 -19.15
N ILE A 98 0.98 -6.00 -18.05
CA ILE A 98 2.22 -6.73 -17.82
C ILE A 98 1.98 -8.24 -17.89
N LEU A 99 1.00 -8.74 -17.13
CA LEU A 99 0.71 -10.17 -17.07
C LEU A 99 0.05 -10.71 -18.34
N ALA A 100 -0.59 -9.85 -19.15
CA ALA A 100 -1.14 -10.20 -20.46
C ALA A 100 -0.11 -10.15 -21.60
N SER A 101 1.13 -9.72 -21.32
CA SER A 101 2.18 -9.65 -22.33
C SER A 101 2.64 -11.04 -22.79
N ARG A 102 3.19 -11.09 -24.01
CA ARG A 102 3.64 -12.32 -24.69
C ARG A 102 4.63 -13.18 -23.90
N VAL A 103 5.42 -12.57 -23.00
CA VAL A 103 6.40 -13.32 -22.19
C VAL A 103 5.75 -14.23 -21.16
N PHE A 104 4.46 -14.04 -20.87
CA PHE A 104 3.69 -14.90 -19.99
C PHE A 104 2.87 -15.95 -20.75
N ASP A 105 2.84 -15.97 -22.08
CA ASP A 105 1.90 -16.80 -22.86
C ASP A 105 2.00 -18.30 -22.51
N ASP A 106 3.22 -18.81 -22.29
CA ASP A 106 3.45 -20.22 -21.97
C ASP A 106 3.02 -20.62 -20.55
N ILE A 107 2.82 -19.64 -19.66
CA ILE A 107 2.52 -19.86 -18.23
C ILE A 107 1.24 -19.17 -17.75
N ARG A 108 0.60 -18.36 -18.60
CA ARG A 108 -0.55 -17.54 -18.22
C ARG A 108 -1.79 -18.41 -18.03
N GLY A 109 -2.19 -18.53 -16.77
CA GLY A 109 -3.47 -19.11 -16.40
C GLY A 109 -4.63 -18.13 -16.47
N VAL A 110 -5.73 -18.50 -15.80
CA VAL A 110 -6.90 -17.63 -15.62
C VAL A 110 -6.58 -16.56 -14.57
N GLU A 111 -6.96 -15.31 -14.84
CA GLU A 111 -6.91 -14.25 -13.81
C GLU A 111 -7.91 -14.58 -12.68
N MET A 112 -7.38 -14.94 -11.51
CA MET A 112 -8.19 -15.32 -10.34
C MET A 112 -8.73 -14.11 -9.57
N ALA A 113 -7.95 -13.03 -9.52
CA ALA A 113 -8.30 -11.80 -8.83
C ALA A 113 -7.65 -10.60 -9.56
N PRO A 114 -8.36 -9.47 -9.71
CA PRO A 114 -9.79 -9.27 -9.43
C PRO A 114 -10.74 -10.11 -10.31
N GLY A 115 -10.20 -10.71 -11.37
CA GLY A 115 -10.91 -11.65 -12.24
C GLY A 115 -11.46 -10.97 -13.50
N ARG A 116 -11.59 -11.76 -14.57
CA ARG A 116 -11.94 -11.28 -15.92
C ARG A 116 -13.28 -10.54 -16.02
N ALA A 117 -14.19 -10.69 -15.06
CA ALA A 117 -15.50 -10.01 -15.07
C ALA A 117 -15.41 -8.54 -14.60
N ILE A 118 -14.35 -8.18 -13.88
CA ILE A 118 -14.15 -6.83 -13.32
C ILE A 118 -13.37 -6.01 -14.34
N GLN A 119 -14.04 -5.13 -15.07
CA GLN A 119 -13.45 -4.44 -16.24
C GLN A 119 -13.47 -2.91 -16.14
N THR A 120 -14.49 -2.34 -15.52
CA THR A 120 -14.63 -0.88 -15.38
C THR A 120 -13.84 -0.36 -14.17
N ASP A 121 -13.50 0.93 -14.18
CA ASP A 121 -12.80 1.58 -13.05
C ASP A 121 -13.62 1.49 -11.76
N ALA A 122 -14.94 1.64 -11.84
CA ALA A 122 -15.83 1.49 -10.70
C ALA A 122 -15.79 0.08 -10.11
N GLN A 123 -15.85 -0.96 -10.94
CA GLN A 123 -15.76 -2.35 -10.48
C GLN A 123 -14.38 -2.66 -9.87
N LEU A 124 -13.30 -2.13 -10.47
CA LEU A 124 -11.95 -2.26 -9.92
C LEU A 124 -11.84 -1.57 -8.57
N LEU A 125 -12.36 -0.36 -8.43
CA LEU A 125 -12.35 0.38 -7.17
C LEU A 125 -13.13 -0.35 -6.08
N ASP A 126 -14.29 -0.92 -6.39
CA ASP A 126 -15.06 -1.71 -5.41
C ASP A 126 -14.36 -3.01 -5.00
N TYR A 127 -13.62 -3.64 -5.91
CA TYR A 127 -12.71 -4.71 -5.53
C TYR A 127 -11.62 -4.21 -4.57
N LEU A 128 -10.92 -3.14 -4.94
CA LEU A 128 -9.82 -2.55 -4.16
C LEU A 128 -10.27 -2.13 -2.75
N ARG A 129 -11.44 -1.52 -2.60
CA ARG A 129 -12.01 -1.17 -1.28
C ARG A 129 -12.13 -2.35 -0.32
N ARG A 130 -12.33 -3.56 -0.84
CA ARG A 130 -12.49 -4.79 -0.03
C ARG A 130 -11.17 -5.53 0.21
N THR A 131 -10.15 -5.27 -0.61
CA THR A 131 -8.94 -6.10 -0.63
C THR A 131 -7.65 -5.34 -0.34
N THR A 132 -7.68 -4.01 -0.40
CA THR A 132 -6.49 -3.19 -0.14
C THR A 132 -6.01 -3.37 1.29
N THR A 133 -4.70 -3.44 1.43
CA THR A 133 -4.00 -3.56 2.69
C THR A 133 -2.67 -2.81 2.59
N THR A 134 -1.98 -2.70 3.70
CA THR A 134 -0.65 -2.08 3.76
C THR A 134 0.44 -3.01 3.20
N VAL A 135 1.48 -2.41 2.64
CA VAL A 135 2.78 -3.06 2.40
C VAL A 135 3.70 -2.97 3.61
N TYR A 136 3.15 -2.63 4.78
CA TYR A 136 3.84 -2.52 6.08
C TYR A 136 4.84 -1.36 6.17
N HIS A 137 4.53 -0.22 5.54
CA HIS A 137 5.30 1.03 5.66
C HIS A 137 4.51 2.18 6.35
N PRO A 138 3.95 1.98 7.57
CA PRO A 138 3.36 3.09 8.31
C PRO A 138 4.45 4.06 8.78
N VAL A 139 4.25 5.37 8.53
CA VAL A 139 5.22 6.43 8.84
C VAL A 139 4.52 7.74 9.23
N GLY A 140 5.25 8.68 9.82
CA GLY A 140 4.84 10.09 9.91
C GLY A 140 3.83 10.45 11.02
N THR A 141 3.57 9.59 11.99
CA THR A 141 2.62 9.88 13.10
C THR A 141 3.16 10.91 14.11
N CYS A 142 4.47 11.13 14.14
CA CYS A 142 5.19 12.10 14.96
C CYS A 142 6.05 13.01 14.08
N ARG A 143 5.48 13.48 12.96
CA ARG A 143 6.26 14.10 11.88
C ARG A 143 7.14 15.27 12.34
N MET A 144 8.28 15.38 11.70
CA MET A 144 9.12 16.57 11.72
C MET A 144 8.50 17.71 10.90
N GLY A 145 8.58 18.95 11.39
CA GLY A 145 8.08 20.12 10.64
C GLY A 145 8.09 21.42 11.44
N VAL A 146 7.65 22.51 10.82
CA VAL A 146 7.61 23.86 11.42
C VAL A 146 6.20 24.45 11.51
N ASP A 147 5.19 23.69 11.12
CA ASP A 147 3.79 24.13 11.18
C ASP A 147 3.05 23.51 12.39
N ALA A 148 1.81 23.92 12.63
CA ALA A 148 1.03 23.56 13.81
C ALA A 148 0.79 22.04 13.99
N MET A 149 0.93 21.24 12.93
CA MET A 149 0.77 19.79 12.99
C MET A 149 2.09 19.05 13.25
N ALA A 150 3.20 19.76 13.47
CA ALA A 150 4.52 19.15 13.67
C ALA A 150 4.68 18.67 15.12
N VAL A 151 5.30 17.51 15.29
CA VAL A 151 5.59 16.94 16.61
C VAL A 151 7.06 17.12 16.97
N VAL A 152 7.95 17.04 15.98
CA VAL A 152 9.40 17.13 16.16
C VAL A 152 9.95 18.36 15.43
N ASP A 153 10.80 19.12 16.13
CA ASP A 153 11.54 20.24 15.57
C ASP A 153 12.67 19.76 14.63
N PRO A 154 12.78 20.28 13.40
CA PRO A 154 13.76 19.80 12.41
C PRO A 154 15.22 20.16 12.72
N GLU A 155 15.48 21.20 13.51
CA GLU A 155 16.84 21.64 13.83
C GLU A 155 17.37 20.92 15.07
N ALA A 156 16.60 20.91 16.15
CA ALA A 156 16.99 20.34 17.43
C ALA A 156 16.69 18.83 17.56
N MET A 157 15.84 18.29 16.66
CA MET A 157 15.27 16.94 16.72
C MET A 157 14.51 16.67 18.02
N LYS A 158 13.96 17.71 18.65
CA LYS A 158 13.26 17.63 19.93
C LYS A 158 11.76 17.64 19.73
N VAL A 159 11.04 16.92 20.58
CA VAL A 159 9.58 17.01 20.64
C VAL A 159 9.18 18.41 21.11
N TYR A 160 8.28 19.08 20.38
CA TYR A 160 7.80 20.41 20.76
C TYR A 160 7.19 20.39 22.18
N GLY A 161 7.56 21.39 23.00
CA GLY A 161 7.14 21.50 24.40
C GLY A 161 7.96 20.67 25.39
N MET A 162 8.94 19.87 24.94
CA MET A 162 9.75 19.00 25.80
C MET A 162 11.25 19.35 25.70
N GLN A 163 11.96 19.39 26.83
CA GLN A 163 13.38 19.79 26.84
C GLN A 163 14.35 18.67 26.45
N ASN A 164 14.08 17.43 26.86
CA ASN A 164 15.01 16.29 26.78
C ASN A 164 14.36 15.04 26.13
N LEU A 165 13.37 15.24 25.25
CA LEU A 165 12.68 14.15 24.55
C LEU A 165 12.88 14.25 23.04
N ARG A 166 13.17 13.11 22.40
CA ARG A 166 13.32 12.96 20.94
C ARG A 166 12.62 11.69 20.47
N VAL A 167 12.29 11.64 19.19
CA VAL A 167 11.76 10.46 18.50
C VAL A 167 12.75 10.08 17.39
N ALA A 168 13.05 8.80 17.26
CA ALA A 168 14.06 8.28 16.32
C ALA A 168 13.60 6.95 15.72
N ASP A 169 12.46 6.98 15.04
CA ASP A 169 11.88 5.86 14.31
C ASP A 169 11.09 6.39 13.10
N ALA A 170 10.38 5.52 12.38
CA ALA A 170 9.66 5.88 11.17
C ALA A 170 8.46 6.82 11.39
N SER A 171 8.12 7.15 12.64
CA SER A 171 7.07 8.12 12.93
C SER A 171 7.47 9.57 12.66
N ILE A 172 8.77 9.89 12.58
CA ILE A 172 9.25 11.25 12.27
C ILE A 172 9.08 11.65 10.80
#